data_AF-A0A973AVH0-F1
#
_entry.id   AF-A0A973AVH0-F1
#
_cell.length_a   1.000
_cell.length_b   1.000
_cell.length_c   1.000
_cell.angle_alpha   90.00
_cell.angle_beta   90.00
_cell.angle_gamma   90.00
#
_symmetry.space_group_name_H-M   'P 1'
#
loop_
_entity.id
_entity.type
_entity.pdbx_description
1 polymer ?
#
loop_
_entity_poly.entity_id
_entity_poly.type
_entity_poly.pdbx_seq_one_letter_code
_entity_poly.pdbx_strand_id
1 'polypeptide(L)'
;MSSKKSILLKSQGFTLVELLIVVAIIGVLASQGVPAYRRMIMKSRKGEAQIMLGNIATAESAFFSEYGSYGDHLDRMGATMEGAQFVYAAGVNV
;
A
#
# COMPACT_ATOMS: atom_id res chain seq x y z
N MET A 1 -9.58 -56.67 39.16
CA MET A 1 -8.65 -55.52 39.10
C MET A 1 -8.10 -55.39 37.68
N SER A 2 -8.53 -54.37 36.93
CA SER A 2 -8.08 -54.12 35.55
C SER A 2 -7.04 -53.00 35.55
N SER A 3 -5.81 -53.33 35.20
CA SER A 3 -4.67 -52.42 35.23
C SER A 3 -4.68 -51.56 33.96
N LYS A 4 -5.01 -50.27 34.09
CA LYS A 4 -4.94 -49.30 32.99
C LYS A 4 -3.48 -48.94 32.73
N LYS A 5 -2.95 -49.36 31.58
CA LYS A 5 -1.63 -48.97 31.09
C LYS A 5 -1.72 -47.54 30.53
N SER A 6 -1.24 -46.54 31.28
CA SER A 6 -1.16 -45.15 30.82
C SER A 6 -0.02 -45.00 29.81
N ILE A 7 -0.36 -44.59 28.60
CA ILE A 7 0.61 -44.26 27.55
C ILE A 7 1.20 -42.90 27.91
N LEU A 8 2.40 -42.88 28.48
CA LEU A 8 3.13 -41.63 28.73
C LEU A 8 3.63 -41.08 27.38
N LEU A 9 2.91 -40.09 26.85
CA LEU A 9 3.33 -39.36 25.66
C LEU A 9 4.58 -38.53 26.00
N LYS A 10 5.74 -38.98 25.52
CA LYS A 10 7.01 -38.27 25.70
C LYS A 10 6.97 -36.97 24.89
N SER A 11 6.97 -35.81 25.56
CA SER A 11 7.13 -34.52 24.88
C SER A 11 8.53 -34.47 24.24
N GLN A 12 8.57 -34.38 22.92
CA GLN A 12 9.79 -34.13 22.15
C GLN A 12 9.86 -32.62 21.89
N GLY A 13 10.96 -31.98 22.29
CA GLY A 13 11.25 -30.58 21.97
C GLY A 13 11.98 -30.45 20.63
N PHE A 14 11.92 -29.27 20.02
CA PHE A 14 12.69 -28.94 18.82
C PHE A 14 14.19 -28.93 19.11
N THR A 15 14.98 -29.32 18.12
CA THR A 15 16.45 -29.25 18.17
C THR A 15 16.95 -27.87 17.73
N LEU A 16 18.12 -27.47 18.22
CA LEU A 16 18.78 -26.23 17.78
C LEU A 16 19.14 -26.26 16.29
N VAL A 17 19.43 -27.45 15.75
CA VAL A 17 19.77 -27.63 14.33
C VAL A 17 18.56 -27.41 13.44
N GLU A 18 17.37 -27.89 13.83
CA GLU A 18 16.13 -27.62 13.12
C GLU A 18 15.85 -26.12 13.07
N LEU A 19 16.01 -25.42 14.19
CA LEU A 19 15.79 -23.98 14.23
C LEU A 19 16.80 -23.22 13.35
N LEU A 20 18.06 -23.65 13.34
CA LEU A 20 19.15 -23.04 12.56
C LEU A 20 18.90 -23.11 11.05
N ILE A 21 18.40 -24.25 10.55
CA ILE A 21 18.05 -24.41 9.14
C ILE A 21 16.85 -23.52 8.78
N VAL A 22 15.85 -23.42 9.67
CA VAL A 22 14.67 -22.58 9.45
C VAL A 22 15.06 -21.11 9.31
N VAL A 23 15.88 -20.57 10.23
CA VAL A 23 16.32 -19.17 10.11
C VAL A 23 17.24 -18.93 8.91
N ALA A 24 18.03 -19.92 8.51
CA ALA A 24 18.83 -19.84 7.28
C ALA A 24 17.95 -19.71 6.03
N ILE A 25 16.90 -20.53 5.91
CA ILE A 25 15.93 -20.47 4.80
C ILE A 25 15.18 -19.13 4.82
N ILE A 26 14.69 -18.70 5.99
CA ILE A 26 14.00 -17.40 6.14
C ILE A 26 14.92 -16.25 5.75
N GLY A 27 16.21 -16.30 6.12
CA GLY A 27 17.20 -15.28 5.75
C GLY A 27 17.35 -15.14 4.23
N VAL A 28 17.44 -16.26 3.50
CA VAL A 28 17.50 -16.25 2.02
C VAL A 28 16.22 -15.66 1.42
N LEU A 29 15.05 -16.11 1.88
CA LEU A 29 13.76 -15.62 1.39
C LEU A 29 13.55 -14.13 1.70
N ALA A 30 13.90 -13.68 2.90
CA ALA A 30 13.76 -12.29 3.32
C ALA A 30 14.66 -11.35 2.51
N SER A 31 15.88 -11.79 2.15
CA SER A 31 16.82 -11.00 1.34
C SER A 31 16.22 -10.60 -0.03
N GLN A 32 15.43 -11.47 -0.64
CA GLN A 32 14.75 -11.23 -1.92
C GLN A 32 13.34 -10.65 -1.74
N GLY A 33 12.63 -11.06 -0.69
CA GLY A 33 11.25 -10.67 -0.42
C GLY A 33 11.10 -9.20 -0.06
N VAL A 34 11.96 -8.67 0.82
CA VAL A 34 11.92 -7.26 1.24
C VAL A 34 12.07 -6.28 0.07
N PRO A 35 13.10 -6.39 -0.81
CA PRO A 35 13.22 -5.48 -1.94
C PRO A 35 12.09 -5.67 -2.97
N ALA A 36 11.59 -6.90 -3.17
CA ALA A 36 10.45 -7.14 -4.05
C ALA A 36 9.17 -6.43 -3.55
N TYR A 37 8.87 -6.56 -2.26
CA TYR A 37 7.74 -5.89 -1.63
C TYR A 37 7.85 -4.36 -1.72
N ARG A 38 9.04 -3.80 -1.46
CA ARG A 38 9.30 -2.36 -1.59
C ARG A 38 9.06 -1.86 -3.02
N ARG A 39 9.52 -2.60 -4.04
CA ARG A 39 9.25 -2.27 -5.45
C ARG A 39 7.76 -2.27 -5.78
N MET A 40 6.99 -3.20 -5.23
CA MET A 40 5.54 -3.26 -5.43
C MET A 40 4.84 -2.02 -4.86
N ILE A 41 5.18 -1.60 -3.63
CA ILE A 41 4.64 -0.37 -3.03
C ILE A 41 5.01 0.85 -3.88
N MET A 42 6.27 0.97 -4.29
CA MET A 42 6.71 2.10 -5.12
C MET A 42 5.98 2.16 -6.46
N LYS A 43 5.74 0.99 -7.09
CA LYS A 43 4.94 0.90 -8.31
C LYS A 43 3.49 1.34 -8.08
N SER A 44 2.89 0.92 -6.97
CA SER A 44 1.53 1.33 -6.59
C SER A 44 1.44 2.85 -6.38
N ARG A 45 2.36 3.45 -5.62
CA ARG A 45 2.44 4.91 -5.41
C ARG A 45 2.66 5.68 -6.71
N LYS A 46 3.48 5.14 -7.63
CA LYS A 46 3.69 5.75 -8.94
C LYS A 46 2.39 5.73 -9.78
N GLY A 47 1.64 4.63 -9.73
CA GLY A 47 0.34 4.53 -10.41
C GLY A 47 -0.67 5.53 -9.84
N GLU A 48 -0.73 5.66 -8.52
CA GLU A 48 -1.57 6.65 -7.84
C GLU A 48 -1.20 8.08 -8.24
N ALA A 49 0.09 8.43 -8.24
CA ALA A 49 0.55 9.73 -8.69
C ALA A 49 0.17 10.03 -10.15
N GLN A 50 0.25 9.04 -11.05
CA GLN A 50 -0.18 9.20 -12.44
C GLN A 50 -1.69 9.49 -12.56
N ILE A 51 -2.51 8.80 -11.76
CA ILE A 51 -3.95 9.05 -11.70
C ILE A 51 -4.23 10.46 -11.17
N MET A 52 -3.56 10.85 -10.08
CA MET A 52 -3.70 12.18 -9.48
C MET A 52 -3.36 13.29 -10.47
N LEU A 53 -2.25 13.18 -11.21
CA LEU A 53 -1.86 14.15 -12.23
C LEU A 53 -2.88 14.24 -13.38
N GLY A 54 -3.45 13.09 -13.81
CA GLY A 54 -4.50 13.07 -14.81
C GLY A 54 -5.78 13.77 -14.35
N ASN A 55 -6.16 13.58 -13.08
CA ASN A 55 -7.31 14.27 -12.48
C ASN A 55 -7.08 15.78 -12.41
N ILE A 56 -5.87 16.23 -12.03
CA ILE A 56 -5.49 17.65 -12.03
C ILE A 56 -5.60 18.24 -13.44
N ALA A 57 -5.05 17.57 -14.46
CA ALA A 57 -5.12 18.05 -15.84
C ALA A 57 -6.56 18.17 -16.37
N THR A 58 -7.43 17.26 -15.94
CA THR A 58 -8.86 17.29 -16.27
C THR A 58 -9.55 18.47 -15.58
N ALA A 59 -9.27 18.69 -14.29
CA ALA A 59 -9.81 19.82 -13.53
C ALA A 59 -9.33 21.17 -14.07
N GLU A 60 -8.05 21.29 -14.43
CA GLU A 60 -7.47 22.48 -15.10
C GLU A 60 -8.17 22.78 -16.43
N SER A 61 -8.44 21.74 -17.24
CA SER A 61 -9.13 21.90 -18.53
C SER A 61 -10.57 22.37 -18.36
N ALA A 62 -11.26 21.86 -17.33
CA ALA A 62 -12.61 22.30 -16.96
C ALA A 62 -12.61 23.76 -16.48
N PHE A 63 -11.66 24.13 -15.60
CA PHE A 63 -11.51 25.50 -15.10
C PHE A 63 -11.22 26.50 -16.23
N PHE A 64 -10.32 26.14 -17.15
CA PHE A 64 -10.03 26.97 -18.33
C PHE A 64 -11.26 27.16 -19.22
N SER A 65 -12.09 26.12 -19.39
CA SER A 65 -13.33 26.22 -20.17
C SER A 65 -14.36 27.18 -19.55
N GLU A 66 -14.32 27.40 -18.24
CA GLU A 66 -15.26 28.27 -17.52
C GLU A 66 -14.73 29.71 -17.38
N TYR A 67 -13.45 29.88 -17.06
CA TYR A 67 -12.85 31.18 -16.72
C TYR A 67 -11.88 31.73 -17.77
N GLY A 68 -11.54 30.95 -18.80
CA GLY A 68 -10.60 31.35 -19.86
C GLY A 68 -9.14 31.50 -19.42
N SER A 69 -8.80 31.04 -18.22
CA SER A 69 -7.45 31.03 -17.64
C SER A 69 -7.22 29.73 -16.87
N TYR A 70 -5.97 29.29 -16.75
CA TYR A 70 -5.58 28.19 -15.87
C TYR A 70 -5.57 28.62 -14.40
N GLY A 71 -5.71 27.66 -13.48
CA GLY A 71 -5.65 27.91 -12.06
C GLY A 71 -4.20 28.13 -11.60
N ASP A 72 -3.99 29.11 -10.72
CA ASP A 72 -2.70 29.33 -10.05
C ASP A 72 -2.54 28.46 -8.80
N HIS A 73 -3.65 27.95 -8.25
CA HIS A 73 -3.67 27.11 -7.05
C HIS A 73 -4.71 25.98 -7.17
N LEU A 74 -4.35 24.78 -6.69
CA LEU A 74 -5.23 23.62 -6.67
C LEU A 74 -6.51 23.85 -5.82
N ASP A 75 -6.43 24.70 -4.79
CA ASP A 75 -7.58 25.09 -3.95
C ASP A 75 -8.69 25.78 -4.75
N ARG A 76 -8.33 26.54 -5.79
CA ARG A 76 -9.30 27.26 -6.64
C ARG A 76 -10.02 26.34 -7.62
N MET A 77 -9.55 25.11 -7.81
CA MET A 77 -10.19 24.11 -8.67
C MET A 77 -11.17 23.20 -7.90
N GLY A 78 -11.44 23.47 -6.62
CA GLY A 78 -12.36 22.65 -5.82
C GLY A 78 -11.77 21.35 -5.29
N ALA A 79 -10.44 21.27 -5.23
CA ALA A 79 -9.70 20.13 -4.73
C ALA A 79 -9.86 19.95 -3.20
N THR A 80 -11.00 19.44 -2.72
CA THR A 80 -11.06 18.96 -1.34
C THR A 80 -10.34 17.62 -1.24
N MET A 81 -9.47 17.47 -0.24
CA MET A 81 -8.65 16.26 -0.03
C MET A 81 -9.44 15.06 0.50
N GLU A 82 -10.68 14.86 0.04
CA GLU A 82 -11.48 13.70 0.41
C GLU A 82 -11.14 12.54 -0.55
N GLY A 83 -10.32 11.60 -0.06
CA GLY A 83 -10.11 10.33 -0.77
C GLY A 83 -9.24 10.38 -2.04
N ALA A 84 -8.31 11.35 -2.14
CA ALA A 84 -7.37 11.47 -3.27
C ALA A 84 -8.03 11.71 -4.65
N GLN A 85 -9.27 12.22 -4.68
CA GLN A 85 -9.92 12.66 -5.91
C GLN A 85 -9.93 14.19 -6.00
N PHE A 86 -9.20 14.71 -7.00
CA PHE A 86 -9.38 16.08 -7.45
C PHE A 86 -10.69 16.14 -8.25
N VAL A 87 -11.72 16.72 -7.66
CA VAL A 87 -13.02 16.96 -8.31
C VAL A 87 -13.13 18.45 -8.61
N TYR A 88 -13.49 18.78 -9.85
CA TYR A 88 -13.87 20.15 -10.18
C TYR A 88 -15.18 20.49 -9.44
N ALA A 89 -15.11 21.32 -8.40
CA ALA A 89 -16.29 21.82 -7.71
C ALA A 89 -16.68 23.17 -8.32
N ALA A 90 -17.64 23.15 -9.26
CA ALA A 90 -18.24 24.38 -9.77
C ALA A 90 -18.87 25.16 -8.61
N GLY A 91 -18.41 26.40 -8.37
CA GLY A 91 -18.93 27.27 -7.30
C GLY A 91 -18.02 27.49 -6.10
N VAL A 92 -16.73 27.12 -6.16
CA VAL A 92 -15.74 27.69 -5.23
C VAL A 92 -15.60 29.18 -5.55
N ASN A 93 -16.15 30.03 -4.69
CA ASN A 93 -15.92 31.47 -4.78
C ASN A 93 -14.41 31.72 -4.63
N VAL A 94 -13.79 32.18 -5.72
CA VAL A 94 -12.44 32.73 -5.73
C VAL A 94 -12.36 33.90 -4.75
#